data_AF-A0A1G7PWN5-F1
#
_entry.id   AF-A0A1G7PWN5-F1
#
_cell.length_a   1.000
_cell.length_b   1.000
_cell.length_c   1.000
_cell.angle_alpha   90.00
_cell.angle_beta   90.00
_cell.angle_gamma   90.00
#
_symmetry.space_group_name_H-M   'P 1'
#
loop_
_entity.id
_entity.type
_entity.pdbx_description
1 polymer ?
#
loop_
_entity_poly.entity_id
_entity_poly.type
_entity_poly.pdbx_seq_one_letter_code
_entity_poly.pdbx_strand_id
1 'polypeptide(L)'
;MVDELPGTRAVAAETARIAKVVAGFRAMHGLARREVAAALRVSRERIALYEFGAAGVSTTYAGGLVQMCGADPAHLLTILFRPDGWPAEVVPLPDPPTVMETALRLWRQEPASERQARTLLAHRLAAAPPPRRSALMVMRDPFRALPRRTANRP
;
A
#
# COMPACT_ATOMS: atom_id res chain seq x y z
N MET A 1 -11.16 -27.75 10.70
CA MET A 1 -9.73 -27.42 10.66
C MET A 1 -9.52 -26.61 9.40
N VAL A 2 -9.21 -25.32 9.54
CA VAL A 2 -8.93 -24.45 8.39
C VAL A 2 -7.47 -24.72 8.04
N ASP A 3 -7.22 -25.28 6.85
CA ASP A 3 -5.87 -25.45 6.32
C ASP A 3 -5.19 -24.08 6.30
N GLU A 4 -4.16 -23.91 7.15
CA GLU A 4 -3.28 -22.75 7.09
C GLU A 4 -2.48 -22.86 5.80
N LEU A 5 -2.89 -22.11 4.78
CA LEU A 5 -2.10 -21.95 3.57
C LEU A 5 -0.72 -21.44 3.98
N PRO A 6 0.38 -22.09 3.55
CA PRO A 6 1.73 -21.68 3.94
C PRO A 6 1.95 -20.20 3.59
N GLY A 7 2.30 -19.40 4.60
CA GLY A 7 2.51 -17.96 4.47
C GLY A 7 1.32 -17.07 4.83
N THR A 8 0.24 -17.61 5.42
CA THR A 8 -0.81 -16.84 6.08
C THR A 8 -0.54 -16.66 7.57
N ARG A 9 -0.90 -15.50 8.14
CA ARG A 9 -0.79 -15.21 9.58
C ARG A 9 -2.07 -14.55 10.11
N ALA A 10 -2.22 -14.55 11.43
CA ALA A 10 -3.30 -13.83 12.11
C ALA A 10 -3.30 -12.34 11.72
N VAL A 11 -4.49 -11.77 11.52
CA VAL A 11 -4.65 -10.38 11.10
C VAL A 11 -5.00 -9.52 12.31
N ALA A 12 -4.01 -8.82 12.85
CA ALA A 12 -4.23 -7.83 13.90
C ALA A 12 -4.93 -6.56 13.35
N ALA A 13 -5.43 -5.70 14.24
CA ALA A 13 -6.11 -4.47 13.86
C ALA A 13 -5.24 -3.56 12.98
N GLU A 14 -3.94 -3.46 13.30
CA GLU A 14 -2.96 -2.71 12.51
C GLU A 14 -2.82 -3.32 11.12
N THR A 15 -2.68 -4.64 11.02
CA THR A 15 -2.59 -5.38 9.77
C THR A 15 -3.82 -5.16 8.89
N ALA A 16 -5.02 -5.30 9.47
CA ALA A 16 -6.29 -5.10 8.78
C ALA A 16 -6.41 -3.68 8.23
N ARG A 17 -6.02 -2.68 9.03
CA ARG A 17 -6.04 -1.27 8.62
C ARG A 17 -5.08 -1.04 7.46
N ILE A 18 -3.83 -1.48 7.58
CA ILE A 18 -2.84 -1.32 6.50
C ILE A 18 -3.35 -1.98 5.22
N ALA A 19 -3.81 -3.23 5.30
CA ALA A 19 -4.33 -4.01 4.19
C ALA A 19 -5.51 -3.29 3.49
N LYS A 20 -6.47 -2.80 4.26
CA LYS A 20 -7.61 -2.02 3.74
C LYS A 20 -7.14 -0.73 3.06
N VAL A 21 -6.20 -0.01 3.66
CA VAL A 21 -5.70 1.26 3.12
C VAL A 21 -4.94 1.04 1.81
N VAL A 22 -4.04 0.07 1.73
CA VAL A 22 -3.29 -0.20 0.49
C VAL A 22 -4.20 -0.73 -0.62
N ALA A 23 -5.18 -1.58 -0.29
CA ALA A 23 -6.17 -2.08 -1.25
C ALA A 23 -7.05 -0.93 -1.79
N GLY A 24 -7.52 -0.06 -0.89
CA GLY A 24 -8.31 1.12 -1.25
C GLY A 24 -7.51 2.12 -2.08
N PHE A 25 -6.25 2.36 -1.71
CA PHE A 25 -5.34 3.23 -2.46
C PHE A 25 -5.11 2.71 -3.87
N ARG A 26 -4.80 1.42 -4.03
CA ARG A 26 -4.69 0.78 -5.36
C ARG A 26 -5.96 0.98 -6.18
N ALA A 27 -7.13 0.69 -5.59
CA ALA A 27 -8.41 0.78 -6.28
C ALA A 27 -8.76 2.23 -6.68
N MET A 28 -8.49 3.20 -5.81
CA MET A 28 -8.70 4.63 -6.07
C MET A 28 -7.90 5.14 -7.28
N HIS A 29 -6.70 4.59 -7.49
CA HIS A 29 -5.85 4.90 -8.64
C HIS A 29 -6.10 3.99 -9.86
N GLY A 30 -7.15 3.17 -9.83
CA GLY A 30 -7.56 2.33 -10.98
C GLY A 30 -6.58 1.20 -11.32
N LEU A 31 -5.65 0.86 -10.44
CA LEU A 31 -4.64 -0.16 -10.71
C LEU A 31 -5.21 -1.57 -10.52
N ALA A 32 -5.11 -2.43 -11.55
CA ALA A 32 -5.49 -3.83 -11.40
C ALA A 32 -4.39 -4.61 -10.66
N ARG A 33 -4.77 -5.59 -9.83
CA ARG A 33 -3.80 -6.46 -9.13
C ARG A 33 -2.79 -7.12 -10.07
N ARG A 34 -3.21 -7.45 -11.30
CA ARG A 34 -2.34 -8.04 -12.34
C ARG A 34 -1.22 -7.09 -12.77
N GLU A 35 -1.51 -5.79 -12.85
CA GLU A 35 -0.55 -4.77 -13.28
C GLU A 35 0.48 -4.53 -12.18
N VAL A 36 -0.01 -4.44 -10.94
CA VAL A 36 0.84 -4.33 -9.75
C VAL A 36 1.75 -5.55 -9.60
N ALA A 37 1.20 -6.76 -9.74
CA ALA A 37 1.95 -8.01 -9.71
C ALA A 37 3.09 -8.01 -10.75
N ALA A 38 2.78 -7.67 -12.00
CA ALA A 38 3.78 -7.60 -13.07
C ALA A 38 4.85 -6.54 -12.81
N ALA A 39 4.46 -5.37 -12.31
CA ALA A 39 5.37 -4.26 -12.05
C ALA A 39 6.32 -4.53 -10.87
N LEU A 40 5.83 -5.18 -9.81
CA LEU A 40 6.57 -5.44 -8.58
C LEU A 40 7.25 -6.81 -8.54
N ARG A 41 7.09 -7.66 -9.58
CA ARG A 41 7.59 -9.05 -9.63
C ARG A 41 7.09 -9.92 -8.48
N VAL A 42 5.81 -9.76 -8.14
CA VAL A 42 5.14 -10.49 -7.08
C VAL A 42 3.93 -11.21 -7.68
N SER A 43 3.62 -12.42 -7.23
CA SER A 43 2.45 -13.15 -7.74
C SER A 43 1.15 -12.42 -7.40
N ARG A 44 0.12 -12.57 -8.23
CA ARG A 44 -1.19 -11.95 -8.01
C ARG A 44 -1.82 -12.42 -6.69
N GLU A 45 -1.60 -13.68 -6.35
CA GLU A 45 -2.05 -14.32 -5.12
C GLU A 45 -1.39 -13.66 -3.91
N ARG A 46 -0.09 -13.36 -3.99
CA ARG A 46 0.62 -12.67 -2.92
C ARG A 46 0.15 -11.23 -2.74
N ILE A 47 -0.17 -10.52 -3.83
CA ILE A 47 -0.82 -9.20 -3.76
C ILE A 47 -2.16 -9.29 -3.05
N ALA A 48 -2.98 -10.30 -3.37
CA ALA A 48 -4.25 -10.53 -2.68
C ALA A 48 -4.03 -10.79 -1.17
N LEU A 49 -3.05 -11.61 -0.80
CA LEU A 49 -2.73 -11.87 0.60
C LEU A 49 -2.26 -10.61 1.35
N TYR A 50 -1.57 -9.67 0.69
CA TYR A 50 -1.26 -8.36 1.29
C TYR A 50 -2.53 -7.53 1.51
N GLU A 51 -3.41 -7.46 0.51
CA GLU A 51 -4.65 -6.70 0.58
C GLU A 51 -5.69 -7.29 1.55
N PHE A 52 -5.58 -8.57 1.88
CA PHE A 52 -6.34 -9.22 2.96
C PHE A 52 -5.62 -9.19 4.31
N GLY A 53 -4.37 -8.71 4.37
CA GLY A 53 -3.55 -8.71 5.58
C GLY A 53 -2.91 -10.05 5.94
N ALA A 54 -3.36 -11.14 5.32
CA ALA A 54 -2.91 -12.51 5.60
C ALA A 54 -1.40 -12.72 5.42
N ALA A 55 -0.72 -11.97 4.56
CA ALA A 55 0.74 -12.07 4.41
C ALA A 55 1.54 -11.00 5.16
N GLY A 56 0.87 -10.05 5.82
CA GLY A 56 1.49 -8.83 6.31
C GLY A 56 1.89 -7.87 5.20
N VAL A 57 1.51 -6.61 5.31
CA VAL A 57 1.79 -5.63 4.26
C VAL A 57 3.24 -5.13 4.37
N SER A 58 4.05 -5.46 3.37
CA SER A 58 5.44 -4.98 3.32
C SER A 58 5.52 -3.52 2.86
N THR A 59 6.52 -2.79 3.36
CA THR A 59 6.83 -1.42 2.89
C THR A 59 7.24 -1.42 1.43
N THR A 60 7.83 -2.50 0.93
CA THR A 60 8.15 -2.70 -0.49
C THR A 60 6.89 -2.68 -1.36
N TYR A 61 5.85 -3.41 -0.98
CA TYR A 61 4.59 -3.43 -1.73
C TYR A 61 3.87 -2.08 -1.64
N ALA A 62 3.72 -1.51 -0.44
CA ALA A 62 3.06 -0.22 -0.25
C ALA A 62 3.82 0.92 -0.96
N GLY A 63 5.14 0.96 -0.88
CA GLY A 63 5.98 1.95 -1.56
C GLY A 63 5.95 1.78 -3.07
N GLY A 64 5.97 0.54 -3.55
CA GLY A 64 5.78 0.22 -4.97
C GLY A 64 4.45 0.73 -5.51
N LEU A 65 3.35 0.57 -4.77
CA LEU A 65 2.05 1.14 -5.12
C LEU A 65 2.09 2.68 -5.21
N VAL A 66 2.67 3.34 -4.22
CA VAL A 66 2.81 4.81 -4.20
C VAL A 66 3.56 5.29 -5.45
N GLN A 67 4.67 4.63 -5.79
CA GLN A 67 5.47 4.96 -6.98
C GLN A 67 4.71 4.68 -8.28
N MET A 68 3.99 3.55 -8.39
CA MET A 68 3.16 3.25 -9.56
C MET A 68 2.03 4.26 -9.77
N CYS A 69 1.50 4.84 -8.69
CA CYS A 69 0.48 5.87 -8.74
C CYS A 69 1.04 7.28 -9.02
N GLY A 70 2.38 7.44 -9.05
CA GLY A 70 3.02 8.76 -9.13
C GLY A 70 2.66 9.66 -7.94
N ALA A 71 2.33 9.07 -6.78
CA ALA A 71 1.85 9.78 -5.61
C ALA A 71 2.97 10.08 -4.61
N ASP A 72 2.78 11.11 -3.78
CA ASP A 72 3.60 11.34 -2.59
C ASP A 72 3.25 10.30 -1.50
N PRO A 73 4.23 9.65 -0.83
CA PRO A 73 3.99 8.78 0.31
C PRO A 73 3.05 9.37 1.38
N ALA A 74 3.08 10.69 1.60
CA ALA A 74 2.23 11.40 2.54
C ALA A 74 0.73 11.20 2.27
N HIS A 75 0.32 10.98 1.02
CA HIS A 75 -1.09 10.74 0.68
C HIS A 75 -1.59 9.44 1.31
N LEU A 76 -0.85 8.34 1.11
CA LEU A 76 -1.18 7.04 1.70
C LEU A 76 -1.13 7.12 3.24
N LEU A 77 -0.10 7.76 3.79
CA LEU A 77 0.08 7.90 5.24
C LEU A 77 -1.03 8.74 5.89
N THR A 78 -1.57 9.74 5.19
CA THR A 78 -2.71 10.54 5.68
C THR A 78 -3.96 9.69 5.88
N ILE A 79 -4.21 8.71 5.01
CA ILE A 79 -5.33 7.78 5.18
C ILE A 79 -5.01 6.76 6.29
N LEU A 80 -3.76 6.30 6.35
CA LEU A 80 -3.32 5.27 7.28
C LEU A 80 -3.43 5.71 8.76
N PHE A 81 -3.01 6.94 9.06
CA PHE A 81 -2.96 7.54 10.40
C PHE A 81 -4.25 8.29 10.78
N ARG A 82 -5.38 7.99 10.16
CA ARG A 82 -6.66 8.54 10.62
C ARG A 82 -7.00 8.01 12.03
N PRO A 83 -7.46 8.84 12.98
CA PRO A 83 -7.68 8.43 14.37
C PRO A 83 -8.94 7.57 14.56
N ASP A 84 -9.86 7.56 13.60
CA ASP A 84 -11.12 6.83 13.68
C ASP A 84 -10.99 5.34 13.32
N GLY A 85 -11.99 4.54 13.69
CA GLY A 85 -12.16 3.17 13.23
C GLY A 85 -11.19 2.15 13.83
N TRP A 86 -10.53 2.47 14.95
CA TRP A 86 -9.74 1.49 15.71
C TRP A 86 -10.65 0.68 16.65
N PRO A 87 -10.45 -0.65 16.77
CA PRO A 87 -11.12 -1.42 17.81
C PRO A 87 -10.67 -0.96 19.20
N ALA A 88 -11.51 -1.16 20.22
CA ALA A 88 -11.14 -0.87 21.60
C ALA A 88 -10.04 -1.83 22.11
N GLU A 89 -10.11 -3.10 21.71
CA GLU A 89 -9.17 -4.13 22.15
C GLU A 89 -7.81 -4.02 21.42
N VAL A 90 -6.75 -4.30 22.18
CA VAL A 90 -5.37 -4.31 21.70
C VAL A 90 -4.85 -5.75 21.76
N VAL A 91 -4.92 -6.43 20.62
CA VAL A 91 -4.40 -7.80 20.44
C VAL A 91 -2.89 -7.75 20.17
N PRO A 92 -2.08 -8.78 20.51
CA PRO A 92 -0.68 -8.84 20.12
C PRO A 92 -0.48 -8.70 18.60
N LEU A 93 0.65 -8.10 18.19
CA LEU A 93 1.02 -8.07 16.78
C LEU A 93 1.47 -9.47 16.31
N PRO A 94 1.31 -9.80 15.02
CA PRO A 94 1.85 -11.04 14.47
C PRO A 94 3.38 -11.08 14.57
N ASP A 95 3.96 -12.27 14.74
CA ASP A 95 5.43 -12.47 14.81
C ASP A 95 5.99 -13.03 13.48
N PRO A 96 6.97 -12.39 12.84
CA PRO A 96 7.50 -11.06 13.16
C PRO A 96 6.57 -9.93 12.70
N PRO A 97 6.50 -8.81 13.45
CA PRO A 97 5.73 -7.65 13.03
C PRO A 97 6.42 -6.94 11.87
N THR A 98 5.64 -6.36 10.97
CA THR A 98 6.18 -5.49 9.92
C THR A 98 6.47 -4.10 10.48
N VAL A 99 7.36 -3.36 9.81
CA VAL A 99 7.67 -1.96 10.17
C VAL A 99 6.42 -1.08 10.21
N MET A 100 5.46 -1.30 9.30
CA MET A 100 4.19 -0.55 9.27
C MET A 100 3.32 -0.85 10.49
N GLU A 101 3.27 -2.11 10.91
CA GLU A 101 2.49 -2.53 12.08
C GLU A 101 3.09 -1.98 13.37
N THR A 102 4.41 -2.06 13.53
CA THR A 102 5.11 -1.49 14.67
C THR A 102 4.92 0.02 14.75
N ALA A 103 5.04 0.73 13.62
CA ALA A 103 4.85 2.18 13.58
C ALA A 103 3.42 2.59 13.93
N LEU A 104 2.41 1.87 13.44
CA LEU A 104 1.01 2.12 13.79
C LEU A 104 0.69 1.78 15.24
N ARG A 105 1.23 0.68 15.77
CA ARG A 105 1.06 0.30 17.16
C ARG A 105 1.66 1.35 18.08
N LEU A 106 2.87 1.82 17.79
CA LEU A 106 3.53 2.88 18.55
C LEU A 106 2.68 4.15 18.56
N TRP A 107 2.24 4.63 17.41
CA TRP A 107 1.38 5.81 17.32
C TRP A 107 0.05 5.64 18.07
N ARG A 108 -0.57 4.46 18.01
CA ARG A 108 -1.82 4.19 18.73
C ARG A 108 -1.64 4.23 20.25
N GLN A 109 -0.47 3.82 20.74
CA GLN A 109 -0.12 3.85 22.17
C GLN A 109 0.38 5.23 22.63
N GLU A 110 1.08 5.94 21.75
CA GLU A 110 1.66 7.25 22.00
C GLU A 110 1.38 8.18 20.80
N PRO A 111 0.22 8.85 20.76
CA PRO A 111 -0.14 9.72 19.64
C PRO A 111 0.87 10.85 19.36
N ALA A 112 1.63 11.26 20.38
CA ALA A 112 2.72 12.23 20.25
C ALA A 112 3.84 11.77 19.28
N SER A 113 3.97 10.46 19.04
CA SER A 113 4.96 9.88 18.13
C SER A 113 4.55 9.95 16.65
N GLU A 114 3.38 10.52 16.32
CA GLU A 114 2.81 10.49 14.96
C GLU A 114 3.80 11.01 13.91
N ARG A 115 4.42 12.16 14.18
CA ARG A 115 5.34 12.82 13.25
C ARG A 115 6.51 11.90 12.93
N GLN A 116 7.13 11.30 13.95
CA GLN A 116 8.28 10.41 13.80
C GLN A 116 7.89 9.13 13.05
N ALA A 117 6.74 8.54 13.39
CA ALA A 117 6.22 7.35 12.73
C ALA A 117 5.95 7.61 11.22
N ARG A 118 5.31 8.75 10.90
CA ARG A 118 5.09 9.16 9.50
C ARG A 118 6.39 9.39 8.76
N THR A 119 7.36 10.10 9.35
CA THR A 119 8.67 10.34 8.70
C THR A 119 9.40 9.04 8.41
N LEU A 120 9.45 8.12 9.37
CA LEU A 120 10.07 6.80 9.18
C LEU A 120 9.41 6.03 8.02
N LEU A 121 8.07 5.98 8.02
CA LEU A 121 7.35 5.26 6.97
C LEU A 121 7.48 5.95 5.62
N ALA A 122 7.41 7.27 5.55
CA ALA A 122 7.61 8.01 4.30
C ALA A 122 8.97 7.69 3.68
N HIS A 123 10.04 7.68 4.48
CA HIS A 123 11.37 7.28 4.03
C HIS A 123 11.40 5.83 3.54
N ARG A 124 10.80 4.88 4.29
CA ARG A 124 10.75 3.46 3.90
C ARG A 124 9.94 3.21 2.63
N LEU A 125 8.86 3.96 2.42
CA LEU A 125 8.04 3.88 1.21
C LEU A 125 8.76 4.49 0.00
N ALA A 126 9.44 5.62 0.19
CA ALA A 126 10.24 6.25 -0.85
C ALA A 126 11.45 5.38 -1.26
N ALA A 127 12.05 4.67 -0.30
CA ALA A 127 13.17 3.76 -0.54
C ALA A 127 12.76 2.39 -1.15
N ALA A 128 11.46 2.17 -1.44
CA ALA A 128 11.04 0.92 -2.07
C ALA A 128 11.68 0.78 -3.48
N PRO A 129 12.06 -0.44 -3.88
CA PRO A 129 12.59 -0.69 -5.22
C PRO A 129 11.62 -0.18 -6.31
N PRO A 130 12.13 0.49 -7.36
CA PRO A 130 11.28 1.06 -8.37
C PRO A 130 10.51 -0.03 -9.15
N PRO A 131 9.22 0.19 -9.47
CA PRO A 131 8.48 -0.70 -10.34
C PRO A 131 9.14 -0.84 -11.72
N ARG A 132 8.97 -1.99 -12.37
CA ARG A 132 9.51 -2.19 -13.73
C ARG A 132 8.90 -1.17 -14.72
N ARG A 133 9.76 -0.39 -15.38
CA ARG A 133 9.37 0.61 -16.40
C ARG A 133 8.51 0.06 -17.53
N SER A 134 8.75 -1.18 -17.95
CA SER A 134 7.95 -1.84 -18.99
C SER A 134 6.49 -2.04 -18.59
N ALA A 135 6.21 -2.25 -17.30
CA ALA A 135 4.83 -2.35 -16.80
C ALA A 135 4.17 -0.97 -16.71
N LEU A 136 4.93 0.08 -16.38
CA LEU A 136 4.44 1.46 -16.33
C LEU A 136 4.05 2.01 -17.71
N MET A 137 4.70 1.57 -18.79
CA MET A 137 4.37 2.00 -20.16
C MET A 137 3.09 1.34 -20.72
N VAL A 138 2.67 0.19 -20.17
CA VAL A 138 1.43 -0.50 -20.58
C VAL A 138 0.21 0.04 -19.84
N MET A 139 0.40 0.64 -18.66
CA MET A 139 -0.59 1.47 -17.98
C MET A 139 -0.77 2.75 -18.80
N ARG A 140 -1.68 2.69 -19.78
CA ARG A 140 -2.05 3.77 -20.70
C ARG A 140 -1.74 5.14 -20.13
N ASP A 141 -0.80 5.81 -20.79
CA ASP A 141 -0.50 7.23 -20.64
C ASP A 141 -1.79 8.04 -20.38
N PRO A 142 -2.02 8.53 -19.15
CA PRO A 142 -3.24 9.27 -18.83
C PRO A 142 -3.34 10.59 -19.62
N PHE A 143 -2.26 11.02 -20.28
CA PHE A 143 -2.21 12.20 -21.13
C PHE A 143 -2.50 11.92 -22.61
N ARG A 144 -2.60 10.65 -23.02
CA ARG A 144 -2.94 10.28 -24.42
C ARG A 144 -4.42 10.43 -24.77
N ALA A 145 -5.27 10.78 -23.81
CA ALA A 145 -6.70 10.98 -24.01
C ALA A 145 -7.09 12.40 -24.45
N LEU A 146 -6.13 13.28 -24.76
CA LEU A 146 -6.47 14.58 -25.37
C LEU A 146 -6.55 14.42 -26.89
N PRO A 147 -7.74 14.59 -27.51
CA PRO A 147 -7.82 14.67 -28.96
C PRO A 147 -6.95 15.84 -29.41
N ARG A 148 -6.00 15.57 -30.30
CA ARG A 148 -5.26 16.63 -31.01
C ARG A 148 -6.31 17.50 -31.67
N ARG A 149 -6.55 18.70 -31.12
CA ARG A 149 -7.23 19.78 -31.85
C ARG A 149 -6.38 20.03 -33.09
N THR A 150 -6.80 19.46 -34.20
CA THR A 150 -6.35 19.88 -35.52
C THR A 150 -6.69 21.36 -35.62
N ALA A 151 -5.67 22.20 -35.56
CA ALA A 151 -5.80 23.60 -35.90
C ALA A 151 -6.26 23.66 -37.36
N ASN A 152 -7.54 23.95 -37.55
CA ASN A 152 -8.08 24.36 -38.84
C ASN A 152 -7.35 25.66 -39.20
N ARG A 153 -6.44 25.59 -40.17
CA ARG A 153 -5.85 26.78 -40.79
C ARG A 153 -6.90 27.40 -41.72
N PRO A 154 -7.10 28.72 -41.69
CA PRO A 154 -7.74 29.43 -42.80
C PRO A 154 -6.84 29.38 -44.05
#